data_AF-A0A951AG47-F1
#
_entry.id   AF-A0A951AG47-F1
#
_cell.length_a   1.000
_cell.length_b   1.000
_cell.length_c   1.000
_cell.angle_alpha   90.00
_cell.angle_beta   90.00
_cell.angle_gamma   90.00
#
_symmetry.space_group_name_H-M   'P 1'
#
loop_
_entity.id
_entity.type
_entity.pdbx_description
1 polymer ?
#
loop_
_entity_poly.entity_id
_entity_poly.type
_entity_poly.pdbx_seq_one_letter_code
_entity_poly.pdbx_strand_id
1 'polypeptide(L)'
;MHAIGAPVRQRRLIIYTISATFAGIAGALIAQTTGVVGLTFLNLERSGGVLIMLIIGGVGRLYGAFIGVPLYMIAQDRFSEVEPVYWYFWIGLLMVLVVVFARGGILGLLDRLRR
;
A
#
# COMPACT_ATOMS: atom_id res chain seq x y z
N MET A 1 21.75 11.92 -14.05
CA MET A 1 21.37 11.80 -15.47
C MET A 1 21.07 13.18 -16.08
N HIS A 2 22.06 14.07 -16.14
CA HIS A 2 21.99 15.32 -16.92
C HIS A 2 22.57 15.15 -18.34
N ALA A 3 23.17 13.99 -18.64
CA ALA A 3 23.86 13.72 -19.91
C ALA A 3 22.94 13.45 -21.11
N ILE A 4 21.63 13.25 -20.91
CA ILE A 4 20.66 12.91 -21.98
C ILE A 4 19.62 14.03 -22.21
N GLY A 5 19.82 15.23 -21.65
CA GLY A 5 18.91 16.38 -21.88
C GLY A 5 17.49 16.25 -21.30
N ALA A 6 17.12 15.12 -20.70
CA ALA A 6 15.79 14.92 -20.12
C ALA A 6 15.64 15.69 -18.79
N PRO A 7 14.58 16.50 -18.61
CA PRO A 7 14.35 17.26 -17.38
C PRO A 7 13.84 16.35 -16.25
N VAL A 8 14.75 15.63 -15.59
CA VAL A 8 14.44 14.70 -14.48
C VAL A 8 13.72 15.40 -13.33
N ARG A 9 14.11 16.64 -13.02
CA ARG A 9 13.50 17.43 -11.93
C ARG A 9 12.02 17.72 -12.19
N GLN A 10 11.68 18.20 -13.39
CA GLN A 10 10.28 18.47 -13.75
C GLN A 10 9.44 17.20 -13.75
N ARG A 11 9.96 16.10 -14.31
CA ARG A 11 9.23 14.83 -14.35
C ARG A 11 8.94 14.28 -12.94
N ARG A 12 9.90 14.37 -12.02
CA ARG A 12 9.71 14.00 -10.62
C ARG A 12 8.70 14.88 -9.92
N LEU A 13 8.75 16.21 -10.14
CA LEU A 13 7.77 17.14 -9.57
C LEU A 13 6.35 16.84 -10.06
N ILE A 14 6.16 16.61 -11.35
CA ILE A 14 4.83 16.27 -11.90
C ILE A 14 4.27 15.00 -11.25
N ILE A 15 5.05 13.93 -11.18
CA ILE A 15 4.62 12.66 -10.57
C ILE A 15 4.34 12.84 -9.08
N TYR A 16 5.17 13.62 -8.37
CA TYR A 16 4.98 13.93 -6.97
C TYR A 16 3.70 14.73 -6.73
N THR A 17 3.44 15.79 -7.50
CA THR A 17 2.22 16.59 -7.40
C THR A 17 0.98 15.75 -7.64
N ILE A 18 0.97 14.93 -8.69
CA ILE A 18 -0.16 14.02 -8.98
C ILE A 18 -0.40 13.07 -7.80
N SER A 19 0.66 12.44 -7.27
CA SER A 19 0.55 11.51 -6.14
C SER A 19 0.05 12.22 -4.88
N ALA A 20 0.53 13.43 -4.60
CA ALA A 20 0.11 14.24 -3.47
C ALA A 20 -1.36 14.69 -3.59
N THR A 21 -1.84 15.01 -4.80
CA THR A 21 -3.25 15.31 -5.04
C THR A 21 -4.14 14.11 -4.69
N PHE A 22 -3.81 12.91 -5.16
CA PHE A 22 -4.58 11.70 -4.82
C PHE A 22 -4.53 11.38 -3.32
N ALA A 23 -3.36 11.52 -2.69
CA ALA A 23 -3.22 11.34 -1.24
C ALA A 23 -4.07 12.36 -0.45
N GLY A 24 -4.12 13.61 -0.92
CA GLY A 24 -4.96 14.66 -0.33
C GLY A 24 -6.45 14.37 -0.45
N ILE A 25 -6.90 13.91 -1.62
CA ILE A 25 -8.30 13.50 -1.85
C ILE A 25 -8.67 12.33 -0.94
N ALA A 26 -7.82 11.32 -0.84
CA ALA A 26 -8.03 10.18 0.06
C ALA A 26 -8.12 10.62 1.53
N GLY A 27 -7.21 11.52 1.97
CA GLY A 27 -7.25 12.09 3.32
C GLY A 27 -8.51 12.89 3.62
N ALA A 28 -8.97 13.70 2.66
CA ALA A 28 -10.22 14.46 2.78
C ALA A 28 -11.45 13.53 2.92
N LEU A 29 -11.49 12.44 2.16
CA LEU A 29 -12.55 11.44 2.25
C LEU A 29 -12.54 10.71 3.61
N ILE A 30 -11.35 10.39 4.13
CA ILE A 30 -11.20 9.79 5.47
C ILE A 30 -11.66 10.77 6.56
N ALA A 31 -11.31 12.05 6.45
CA ALA A 31 -11.74 13.08 7.40
C ALA A 31 -13.26 13.25 7.38
N GLN A 32 -13.87 13.25 6.20
CA GLN A 32 -15.32 13.33 6.04
C GLN A 32 -16.03 12.12 6.67
N THR A 33 -15.53 10.91 6.42
CA THR A 33 -16.16 9.66 6.92
C THR A 33 -15.97 9.45 8.41
N THR A 34 -14.84 9.87 8.98
CA THR A 34 -14.54 9.64 10.41
C THR A 34 -15.07 10.76 11.31
N GLY A 35 -15.32 11.96 10.77
CA GLY A 35 -15.92 13.09 11.50
C GLY A 35 -15.04 13.74 12.58
N VAL A 36 -13.95 13.08 13.00
CA VAL A 36 -13.00 13.57 14.01
C VAL A 36 -11.58 13.43 13.46
N VAL A 37 -10.77 14.48 13.62
CA VAL A 37 -9.35 14.46 13.26
C VAL A 37 -8.53 14.60 14.55
N GLY A 38 -7.64 13.64 14.80
CA GLY A 38 -6.81 13.59 16.02
C GLY A 38 -5.41 13.04 15.76
N LEU A 39 -4.59 12.97 16.81
CA LEU A 39 -3.21 12.45 16.74
C LEU A 39 -3.14 11.00 16.25
N THR A 40 -4.19 10.21 16.45
CA THR A 40 -4.29 8.81 16.02
C THR A 40 -4.15 8.64 14.50
N PHE A 41 -4.42 9.69 13.71
CA PHE A 41 -4.25 9.65 12.25
C PHE A 41 -2.79 9.78 11.81
N LEU A 42 -1.92 10.29 12.68
CA LEU A 42 -0.48 10.44 12.45
C LEU A 42 0.33 9.22 12.93
N ASN A 43 -0.34 8.18 13.44
CA ASN A 43 0.32 6.99 13.95
C ASN A 43 1.02 6.19 12.84
N LEU A 44 2.19 5.65 13.18
CA LEU A 44 3.01 4.79 12.32
C LEU A 44 2.29 3.52 11.89
N GLU A 45 1.35 3.03 12.70
CA GLU A 45 0.55 1.85 12.40
C GLU A 45 -0.30 2.05 11.14
N ARG A 46 -0.88 3.25 10.97
CA ARG A 46 -1.75 3.57 9.83
C ARG A 46 -0.94 3.73 8.54
N SER A 47 0.20 4.41 8.60
CA SER A 47 1.10 4.52 7.45
C SER A 47 1.73 3.17 7.08
N GLY A 48 2.05 2.36 8.08
CA GLY A 48 2.50 0.97 7.90
C GLY A 48 1.47 0.11 7.18
N GLY A 49 0.20 0.16 7.60
CA GLY A 49 -0.88 -0.58 6.93
C GLY A 49 -1.01 -0.27 5.44
N VAL A 50 -0.92 1.01 5.07
CA VAL A 50 -0.97 1.43 3.65
C VAL A 50 0.22 0.87 2.85
N LEU A 51 1.42 0.85 3.45
CA LEU A 51 2.60 0.24 2.82
C LEU A 51 2.42 -1.28 2.64
N ILE A 52 1.88 -1.97 3.64
CA ILE A 52 1.63 -3.42 3.57
C ILE A 52 0.66 -3.73 2.43
N MET A 53 -0.46 -3.00 2.34
CA MET A 53 -1.43 -3.14 1.23
C MET A 53 -0.75 -2.99 -0.14
N LEU A 54 0.13 -2.01 -0.31
CA LEU A 54 0.87 -1.78 -1.55
C LEU A 54 1.85 -2.94 -1.86
N ILE A 55 2.58 -3.41 -0.84
CA ILE A 55 3.58 -4.47 -0.97
C ILE A 55 2.91 -5.79 -1.35
N ILE A 56 1.79 -6.13 -0.71
CA ILE A 56 1.03 -7.35 -0.99
C ILE A 56 0.56 -7.37 -2.46
N GLY A 57 0.04 -6.24 -2.92
CA GLY A 57 -0.41 -6.06 -4.30
C GLY A 57 0.71 -6.15 -5.35
N GLY A 58 1.90 -5.65 -5.00
CA GLY A 58 3.11 -5.71 -5.82
C GLY A 58 3.82 -4.37 -5.95
N VAL A 59 5.10 -4.35 -5.56
CA VAL A 59 5.94 -3.14 -5.58
C VAL A 59 6.21 -2.69 -7.03
N GLY A 60 5.90 -1.42 -7.33
CA GLY A 60 6.22 -0.80 -8.62
C GLY A 60 5.13 -0.90 -9.70
N ARG A 61 3.92 -1.39 -9.37
CA ARG A 61 2.77 -1.44 -10.29
C ARG A 61 1.59 -0.66 -9.72
N LEU A 62 1.02 0.26 -10.52
CA LEU A 62 -0.21 1.00 -10.17
C LEU A 62 -1.38 0.07 -9.85
N TYR A 63 -1.49 -1.04 -10.58
CA TYR A 63 -2.54 -2.05 -10.36
C TYR A 63 -2.35 -2.88 -9.08
N GLY A 64 -1.14 -2.88 -8.51
CA GLY A 64 -0.87 -3.58 -7.26
C GLY A 64 -1.73 -3.06 -6.11
N ALA A 65 -1.85 -1.74 -5.99
CA ALA A 65 -2.66 -1.10 -4.96
C ALA A 65 -4.14 -1.56 -5.00
N PHE A 66 -4.71 -1.71 -6.20
CA PHE A 66 -6.12 -2.12 -6.36
C PHE A 66 -6.39 -3.55 -5.89
N ILE A 67 -5.44 -4.47 -6.05
CA ILE A 67 -5.61 -5.88 -5.65
C ILE A 67 -5.15 -6.09 -4.20
N GLY A 68 -4.08 -5.40 -3.80
CA GLY A 68 -3.49 -5.56 -2.46
C GLY A 68 -4.37 -5.03 -1.34
N VAL A 69 -5.10 -3.92 -1.56
CA VAL A 69 -6.01 -3.33 -0.57
C VAL A 69 -7.14 -4.29 -0.16
N PRO A 70 -7.99 -4.81 -1.07
CA PRO A 70 -9.07 -5.71 -0.69
C PRO A 70 -8.56 -7.02 -0.09
N LEU A 71 -7.44 -7.56 -0.60
CA LEU A 71 -6.87 -8.78 -0.02
C LEU A 71 -6.38 -8.55 1.41
N TYR A 72 -5.69 -7.43 1.66
CA TYR A 72 -5.26 -7.06 2.99
C TYR A 72 -6.45 -6.86 3.93
N MET A 73 -7.51 -6.18 3.48
CA MET A 73 -8.71 -5.97 4.31
C MET A 73 -9.38 -7.30 4.68
N ILE A 74 -9.54 -8.22 3.72
CA ILE A 74 -10.11 -9.55 3.99
C ILE A 74 -9.22 -10.34 4.94
N ALA A 75 -7.90 -10.33 4.72
CA ALA A 75 -6.95 -11.01 5.60
C ALA A 75 -7.00 -10.43 7.02
N GLN A 76 -7.01 -9.09 7.14
CA GLN A 76 -7.14 -8.39 8.41
C GLN A 76 -8.43 -8.78 9.14
N ASP A 77 -9.56 -8.79 8.44
CA ASP A 77 -10.87 -9.12 9.01
C ASP A 77 -10.87 -10.55 9.57
N ARG A 78 -10.37 -11.51 8.77
CA ARG A 78 -10.24 -12.92 9.20
C ARG A 78 -9.28 -13.13 10.36
N PHE A 79 -8.14 -12.43 10.38
CA PHE A 79 -7.20 -12.54 11.50
C PHE A 79 -7.73 -11.86 12.77
N SER A 80 -8.55 -10.82 12.62
CA SER A 80 -9.19 -10.13 13.75
C SER A 80 -10.30 -10.97 14.38
N GLU A 81 -10.99 -11.82 13.60
CA GLU A 81 -11.99 -12.78 14.09
C GLU A 81 -11.39 -13.92 14.93
N VAL A 82 -10.19 -14.39 14.58
CA VAL A 82 -9.57 -15.56 15.24
C VAL A 82 -8.82 -15.17 16.51
N GLU A 83 -8.01 -14.11 16.49
CA GLU A 83 -7.15 -13.75 17.63
C GLU A 83 -7.01 -12.21 17.78
N PRO A 84 -7.94 -11.53 18.49
CA PRO A 84 -8.00 -10.07 18.56
C PRO A 84 -6.75 -9.39 19.14
N VAL A 85 -5.95 -10.12 19.94
CA VAL A 85 -4.80 -9.56 20.67
C VAL A 85 -3.52 -9.49 19.82
N TYR A 86 -3.34 -10.38 18.85
CA TYR A 86 -2.07 -10.52 18.09
C TYR A 86 -2.21 -10.40 16.57
N TRP A 87 -3.30 -9.82 16.08
CA TRP A 87 -3.57 -9.67 14.64
C TRP A 87 -2.45 -8.95 13.86
N TYR A 88 -1.78 -7.96 14.46
CA TYR A 88 -0.62 -7.30 13.83
C TYR A 88 0.57 -8.24 13.57
N PHE A 89 0.81 -9.22 14.44
CA PHE A 89 1.87 -10.21 14.25
C PHE A 89 1.58 -11.10 13.04
N TRP A 90 0.33 -11.56 12.91
CA TRP A 90 -0.11 -12.37 11.78
C TRP A 90 -0.06 -11.61 10.45
N ILE A 91 -0.47 -10.34 10.45
CA ILE A 91 -0.36 -9.48 9.27
C ILE A 91 1.11 -9.24 8.89
N GLY A 92 1.99 -8.97 9.86
CA GLY A 92 3.41 -8.82 9.61
C GLY A 92 4.05 -10.09 9.06
N LEU A 93 3.68 -11.26 9.61
CA LEU A 93 4.12 -12.56 9.11
C LEU A 93 3.62 -12.81 7.68
N LEU A 94 2.35 -12.51 7.39
CA LEU A 94 1.79 -12.58 6.05
C LEU A 94 2.56 -11.67 5.08
N MET A 95 2.89 -10.44 5.47
CA MET A 95 3.69 -9.54 4.65
C MET A 95 5.06 -10.15 4.32
N VAL A 96 5.76 -10.69 5.32
CA VAL A 96 7.07 -11.34 5.11
C VAL A 96 6.94 -12.51 4.15
N LEU A 97 5.93 -13.37 4.33
CA LEU A 97 5.65 -14.50 3.43
C LEU A 97 5.41 -14.00 1.99
N VAL A 98 4.57 -13.00 1.81
CA VAL A 98 4.27 -12.45 0.47
C VAL A 98 5.54 -11.88 -0.17
N VAL A 99 6.39 -11.16 0.57
CA VAL A 99 7.64 -10.61 0.01
C VAL A 99 8.65 -11.71 -0.35
N VAL A 100 8.76 -12.75 0.47
CA VAL A 100 9.71 -13.86 0.26
C VAL A 100 9.26 -14.77 -0.89
N PHE A 101 7.99 -15.16 -0.92
CA PHE A 101 7.47 -16.12 -1.89
C PHE A 101 6.98 -15.46 -3.19
N ALA A 102 6.45 -14.24 -3.12
CA ALA A 102 5.94 -13.48 -4.25
C ALA A 102 6.83 -12.24 -4.51
N ARG A 103 8.04 -12.45 -5.05
CA ARG A 103 8.90 -11.37 -5.55
C ARG A 103 8.16 -10.59 -6.65
N GLY A 104 7.57 -9.44 -6.27
CA GLY A 104 6.70 -8.62 -7.13
C GLY A 104 5.21 -8.61 -6.75
N GLY A 105 4.84 -9.21 -5.61
CA GLY A 105 3.46 -9.34 -5.13
C GLY A 105 2.63 -10.33 -5.96
N ILE A 106 1.32 -10.31 -5.75
CA ILE A 106 0.36 -11.20 -6.42
C ILE A 106 0.43 -11.04 -7.94
N LEU A 107 0.58 -9.80 -8.42
CA LEU A 107 0.74 -9.51 -9.85
C LEU A 107 2.05 -10.06 -10.43
N GLY A 108 3.12 -10.09 -9.64
CA GLY A 108 4.38 -10.73 -10.04
C GLY A 108 4.25 -12.25 -10.16
N LEU A 109 3.44 -12.87 -9.29
CA LEU A 109 3.13 -14.30 -9.37
C LEU A 109 2.28 -14.63 -10.61
N LEU A 110 1.28 -13.79 -10.89
CA LEU A 110 0.36 -13.98 -12.03
C LEU A 110 1.09 -13.89 -13.37
N ASP A 111 2.02 -12.93 -13.52
CA ASP A 111 2.84 -12.80 -14.73
C ASP A 111 3.82 -13.97 -14.90
N ARG A 112 4.30 -14.55 -13.79
CA ARG A 112 5.21 -15.70 -13.82
C ARG A 112 4.49 -17.01 -14.15
N LEU A 113 3.20 -17.11 -13.80
CA LEU A 113 2.34 -18.24 -14.13
C LEU A 113 1.79 -18.16 -15.57
N ARG A 114 1.72 -16.94 -16.13
CA ARG A 114 1.30 -16.70 -17.52
C ARG A 114 2.43 -16.87 -18.55
N ARG A 115 3.69 -16.98 -18.10
CA ARG A 115 4.84 -17.38 -18.93
C ARG A 115 5.08 -18.88 -18.81
#